data_AF-A0A6J1QYA1-F1
#
_entry.id   AF-A0A6J1QYA1-F1
#
_cell.length_a   1.000
_cell.length_b   1.000
_cell.length_c   1.000
_cell.angle_alpha   90.00
_cell.angle_beta   90.00
_cell.angle_gamma   90.00
#
_symmetry.space_group_name_H-M   'P 1'
#
loop_
_entity.id
_entity.type
_entity.pdbx_description
1 polymer ?
#
loop_
_entity_poly.entity_id
_entity_poly.type
_entity_poly.pdbx_seq_one_letter_code
_entity_poly.pdbx_strand_id
1 'polypeptide(L)'
;MNSNNKNNKKQIAANKTNLHMQDFSENAENYTYDEFKKLIIRKLNSISYKLGIIENRFNMLEEKIQFSCHDFDSQECDIHFPISTVTELISFEDQLQEIKFRDTVLNVFKLVGGVDAHAMIRNIMKKVMTDTLAQNFSWTGKRNKRSFKDLNLSKMIIRKIFLI
;
A
#
# COMPACT_ATOMS: atom_id res chain seq x y z
N MET A 1 44.77 -24.37 -55.30
CA MET A 1 44.92 -22.90 -55.20
C MET A 1 44.27 -22.45 -53.90
N ASN A 2 45.09 -22.05 -52.92
CA ASN A 2 44.69 -21.62 -51.58
C ASN A 2 45.46 -20.33 -51.26
N SER A 3 44.75 -19.25 -50.92
CA SER A 3 45.25 -18.03 -50.25
C SER A 3 44.04 -17.20 -49.84
N ASN A 4 43.70 -17.22 -48.55
CA ASN A 4 44.08 -16.21 -47.54
C ASN A 4 43.53 -14.81 -47.86
N ASN A 5 42.45 -14.38 -47.21
CA ASN A 5 42.47 -13.81 -45.85
C ASN A 5 43.34 -12.55 -45.74
N LYS A 6 42.69 -11.39 -45.85
CA LYS A 6 42.99 -10.18 -45.06
C LYS A 6 41.81 -9.22 -45.26
N ASN A 7 41.45 -8.52 -44.18
CA ASN A 7 40.52 -7.38 -44.14
C ASN A 7 39.15 -7.62 -43.49
N ASN A 8 39.07 -8.62 -42.61
CA ASN A 8 38.21 -8.48 -41.42
C ASN A 8 39.00 -7.66 -40.38
N LYS A 9 38.38 -6.59 -39.84
CA LYS A 9 38.89 -5.60 -38.85
C LYS A 9 39.50 -4.29 -39.38
N LYS A 10 38.69 -3.48 -40.05
CA LYS A 10 38.68 -1.99 -40.13
C LYS A 10 37.82 -1.68 -41.36
N GLN A 11 36.50 -1.55 -41.26
CA GLN A 11 35.86 -0.36 -40.75
C GLN A 11 34.48 -0.71 -40.17
N ILE A 12 34.47 -0.81 -38.85
CA ILE A 12 33.29 -0.92 -37.98
C ILE A 12 32.71 0.51 -37.76
N ALA A 13 32.63 1.35 -38.80
CA ALA A 13 32.34 2.78 -38.61
C ALA A 13 31.45 3.44 -39.68
N ALA A 14 30.80 2.68 -40.57
CA ALA A 14 30.02 3.29 -41.67
C ALA A 14 28.58 2.77 -41.86
N ASN A 15 28.04 1.94 -40.95
CA ASN A 15 26.66 1.41 -41.09
C ASN A 15 25.73 1.90 -39.96
N LYS A 16 25.81 3.19 -39.60
CA LYS A 16 24.78 3.91 -38.85
C LYS A 16 24.20 5.00 -39.75
N THR A 17 23.37 4.65 -40.71
CA THR A 17 22.25 5.45 -41.27
C THR A 17 21.84 4.86 -42.61
N ASN A 18 20.84 3.98 -42.59
CA ASN A 18 19.89 3.82 -43.68
C ASN A 18 18.66 3.17 -43.06
N LEU A 19 17.69 3.98 -42.58
CA LEU A 19 16.61 4.52 -43.41
C LEU A 19 15.89 3.41 -44.17
N HIS A 20 15.00 2.73 -43.46
CA HIS A 20 13.82 2.16 -44.09
C HIS A 20 12.61 2.50 -43.21
N MET A 21 12.21 3.77 -43.30
CA MET A 21 10.85 4.22 -43.03
C MET A 21 10.16 4.36 -44.38
N GLN A 22 9.47 3.31 -44.79
CA GLN A 22 8.38 3.29 -45.77
C GLN A 22 7.37 2.35 -45.08
N ASP A 23 6.17 2.74 -44.67
CA ASP A 23 5.22 3.68 -45.26
C ASP A 23 4.42 4.40 -44.18
N PHE A 24 4.43 5.74 -44.17
CA PHE A 24 3.38 6.56 -43.57
C PHE A 24 3.38 7.93 -44.26
N SER A 25 2.81 7.98 -45.46
CA SER A 25 2.41 9.23 -46.08
C SER A 25 1.08 9.03 -46.79
N GLU A 26 -0.01 9.25 -46.06
CA GLU A 26 -1.13 10.07 -46.53
C GLU A 26 -2.09 10.34 -45.35
N ASN A 27 -2.55 11.59 -45.24
CA ASN A 27 -3.50 12.16 -44.26
C ASN A 27 -2.91 12.80 -43.00
N ALA A 28 -2.10 13.85 -43.19
CA ALA A 28 -2.00 14.91 -42.18
C ALA A 28 -3.21 15.84 -42.32
N GLU A 29 -4.32 15.49 -41.68
CA GLU A 29 -5.45 16.41 -41.50
C GLU A 29 -4.95 17.65 -40.75
N ASN A 30 -5.10 18.83 -41.35
CA ASN A 30 -4.88 20.12 -40.67
C ASN A 30 -6.01 20.32 -39.64
N TYR A 31 -5.88 19.67 -38.48
CA TYR A 31 -6.82 19.83 -37.38
C TYR A 31 -6.95 21.31 -37.03
N THR A 32 -8.18 21.82 -37.06
CA THR A 32 -8.42 23.15 -36.49
C THR A 32 -8.09 23.11 -35.00
N TYR A 33 -7.61 24.22 -34.45
CA TYR A 33 -7.27 24.33 -33.03
C TYR A 33 -8.45 23.95 -32.12
N ASP A 34 -9.69 24.17 -32.59
CA ASP A 34 -10.91 23.76 -31.91
C ASP A 34 -11.12 22.24 -31.89
N GLU A 35 -10.85 21.54 -33.00
CA GLU A 35 -10.89 20.08 -33.04
C GLU A 35 -9.79 19.45 -32.19
N PHE A 36 -8.59 20.02 -32.20
CA PHE A 36 -7.52 19.61 -31.29
C PHE A 36 -7.93 19.77 -29.83
N LYS A 37 -8.50 20.93 -29.45
CA LYS A 37 -9.05 21.17 -28.09
C LYS A 37 -10.09 20.12 -27.71
N LYS A 38 -11.04 19.83 -28.61
CA LYS A 38 -12.06 18.78 -28.39
C LYS A 38 -11.43 17.41 -28.15
N LEU A 39 -10.39 17.05 -28.89
CA LEU A 39 -9.66 15.80 -28.70
C LEU A 39 -8.93 15.75 -27.36
N ILE A 40 -8.30 16.85 -26.94
CA ILE A 40 -7.64 16.95 -25.63
C ILE A 40 -8.65 16.80 -24.49
N ILE A 41 -9.78 17.50 -24.56
CA ILE A 41 -10.84 17.41 -23.54
C ILE A 41 -11.38 15.98 -23.46
N ARG A 42 -11.62 15.33 -24.60
CA ARG A 42 -12.05 13.92 -24.64
C ARG A 42 -11.02 12.99 -24.00
N LYS A 43 -9.73 13.17 -24.32
CA LYS A 43 -8.65 12.37 -23.72
C LYS A 43 -8.53 12.63 -22.21
N LEU A 44 -8.62 13.87 -21.76
CA LEU A 44 -8.59 14.23 -20.34
C LEU A 44 -9.77 13.61 -19.58
N ASN A 45 -10.98 13.70 -20.12
CA ASN A 45 -12.16 13.08 -19.52
C ASN A 45 -12.02 11.56 -19.46
N SER A 46 -11.47 10.94 -20.51
CA SER A 46 -11.18 9.50 -20.51
C SER A 46 -10.15 9.12 -19.45
N ILE A 47 -9.10 9.92 -19.26
CA ILE A 47 -8.10 9.71 -18.20
C ILE A 47 -8.74 9.87 -16.83
N SER A 48 -9.51 10.94 -16.61
CA SER A 48 -10.20 11.20 -15.34
C SER A 48 -11.14 10.05 -14.97
N TYR A 49 -11.90 9.54 -15.93
CA TYR A 49 -12.75 8.36 -15.74
C TYR A 49 -11.94 7.09 -15.39
N LYS A 50 -10.84 6.84 -16.11
CA LYS A 50 -9.96 5.71 -15.81
C LYS A 50 -9.33 5.82 -14.42
N LEU A 51 -8.97 7.02 -13.97
CA LEU A 51 -8.48 7.27 -12.62
C LEU A 51 -9.54 6.93 -11.57
N GLY A 52 -10.79 7.36 -11.75
CA GLY A 52 -11.88 6.98 -10.84
C GLY A 52 -12.13 5.47 -10.78
N ILE A 53 -12.00 4.76 -11.92
CA ILE A 53 -12.05 3.29 -11.92
C ILE A 53 -10.89 2.69 -11.15
N ILE A 54 -9.66 3.19 -11.34
CA ILE A 54 -8.47 2.71 -10.64
C ILE A 54 -8.62 2.95 -9.14
N GLU A 55 -9.11 4.11 -8.72
CA GLU A 55 -9.37 4.47 -7.32
C GLU A 55 -10.38 3.51 -6.69
N ASN A 56 -11.50 3.22 -7.37
CA ASN A 56 -12.46 2.23 -6.89
C ASN A 56 -11.87 0.81 -6.78
N ARG A 57 -11.08 0.39 -7.78
CA ARG A 57 -10.38 -0.90 -7.73
C ARG A 57 -9.33 -0.95 -6.62
N PHE A 58 -8.71 0.19 -6.31
CA PHE A 58 -7.74 0.31 -5.22
C PHE A 58 -8.44 0.19 -3.87
N ASN A 59 -9.56 0.88 -3.65
CA ASN A 59 -10.36 0.75 -2.43
C ASN A 59 -10.84 -0.70 -2.21
N MET A 60 -11.33 -1.36 -3.27
CA MET A 60 -11.72 -2.78 -3.19
C MET A 60 -10.52 -3.70 -2.91
N LEU A 61 -9.33 -3.35 -3.38
CA LEU A 61 -8.11 -4.10 -3.11
C LEU A 61 -7.63 -3.87 -1.67
N GLU A 62 -7.71 -2.64 -1.15
CA GLU A 62 -7.39 -2.31 0.24
C GLU A 62 -8.30 -3.07 1.20
N GLU A 63 -9.61 -3.15 0.90
CA GLU A 63 -10.56 -4.00 1.65
C GLU A 63 -10.16 -5.47 1.59
N LYS A 64 -9.77 -6.00 0.43
CA LYS A 64 -9.35 -7.41 0.28
C LYS A 64 -8.03 -7.70 1.00
N ILE A 65 -7.05 -6.80 0.92
CA ILE A 65 -5.76 -6.87 1.62
C ILE A 65 -5.97 -6.89 3.14
N GLN A 66 -6.95 -6.14 3.66
CA GLN A 66 -7.31 -6.21 5.08
C GLN A 66 -7.74 -7.61 5.53
N PHE A 67 -8.30 -8.42 4.62
CA PHE A 67 -8.71 -9.80 4.86
C PHE A 67 -7.69 -10.86 4.42
N SER A 68 -6.73 -10.56 3.53
CA SER A 68 -5.87 -11.57 2.90
C SER A 68 -4.35 -11.42 3.08
N CYS A 69 -3.83 -10.38 3.73
CA CYS A 69 -2.37 -10.20 3.89
C CYS A 69 -1.83 -10.81 5.18
N HIS A 70 -1.82 -12.14 5.18
CA HIS A 70 -0.72 -12.93 5.71
C HIS A 70 0.27 -13.07 4.55
N ASP A 71 1.28 -12.20 4.46
CA ASP A 71 2.51 -12.45 3.68
C ASP A 71 3.59 -11.45 4.11
N PHE A 72 4.36 -11.91 5.10
CA PHE A 72 5.58 -11.32 5.61
C PHE A 72 6.75 -11.85 4.78
N ASP A 73 7.60 -10.95 4.27
CA ASP A 73 8.98 -11.34 3.95
C ASP A 73 9.88 -10.84 5.10
N SER A 74 10.60 -11.79 5.69
CA SER A 74 11.57 -11.70 6.80
C SER A 74 11.06 -11.44 8.23
N GLN A 75 10.90 -12.55 8.96
CA GLN A 75 10.46 -12.80 10.35
C GLN A 75 8.95 -13.04 10.50
N GLU A 76 8.57 -14.32 10.59
CA GLU A 76 7.28 -14.80 11.10
C GLU A 76 7.00 -14.20 12.49
N CYS A 77 6.33 -13.05 12.52
CA CYS A 77 5.61 -12.60 13.69
C CYS A 77 4.13 -12.78 13.34
N ASP A 78 3.60 -13.93 13.73
CA ASP A 78 2.21 -14.31 13.50
C ASP A 78 1.30 -13.49 14.44
N ILE A 79 1.03 -12.24 14.06
CA ILE A 79 0.16 -11.36 14.83
C ILE A 79 -1.28 -11.78 14.55
N HIS A 80 -1.83 -12.59 15.46
CA HIS A 80 -3.23 -12.99 15.38
C HIS A 80 -4.17 -11.88 15.88
N PHE A 81 -4.79 -11.21 14.93
CA PHE A 81 -5.85 -10.23 15.14
C PHE A 81 -7.17 -10.70 14.48
N PRO A 82 -8.35 -10.39 15.06
CA PRO A 82 -8.57 -9.66 16.31
C PRO A 82 -8.49 -10.57 17.56
N ILE A 83 -7.95 -10.01 18.65
CA ILE A 83 -7.88 -10.67 19.96
C ILE A 83 -9.29 -10.78 20.54
N SER A 84 -9.67 -11.99 20.97
CA SER A 84 -11.02 -12.30 21.41
C SER A 84 -11.12 -12.56 22.91
N THR A 85 -10.05 -13.05 23.52
CA THR A 85 -10.06 -13.42 24.94
C THR A 85 -9.08 -12.59 25.76
N VAL A 86 -9.37 -12.48 27.07
CA VAL A 86 -8.48 -11.79 28.02
C VAL A 86 -7.14 -12.53 28.15
N THR A 87 -7.15 -13.86 28.04
CA THR A 87 -5.93 -14.68 28.12
C THR A 87 -5.02 -14.44 26.92
N GLU A 88 -5.57 -14.39 25.71
CA GLU A 88 -4.81 -13.99 24.50
C GLU A 88 -4.25 -12.58 24.64
N LEU A 89 -5.03 -11.63 25.18
CA LEU A 89 -4.57 -10.27 25.39
C LEU A 89 -3.39 -10.20 26.38
N ILE A 90 -3.38 -11.02 27.43
CA ILE A 90 -2.25 -11.09 28.37
C ILE A 90 -1.01 -11.63 27.67
N SER A 91 -1.13 -12.74 26.92
CA SER A 91 0.00 -13.27 26.15
C SER A 91 0.53 -12.27 25.12
N PHE A 92 -0.38 -11.54 24.47
CA PHE A 92 -0.02 -10.47 23.54
C PHE A 92 0.72 -9.31 24.23
N GLU A 93 0.30 -8.91 25.43
CA GLU A 93 0.98 -7.88 26.23
C GLU A 93 2.38 -8.30 26.69
N ASP A 94 2.58 -9.59 26.96
CA ASP A 94 3.89 -10.16 27.25
C ASP A 94 4.79 -10.14 26.01
N GLN A 95 4.26 -10.52 24.84
CA GLN A 95 4.99 -10.44 23.57
C GLN A 95 5.35 -8.99 23.20
N LEU A 96 4.48 -8.02 23.54
CA LEU A 96 4.74 -6.59 23.33
C LEU A 96 5.92 -6.03 24.13
N GLN A 97 6.46 -6.77 25.11
CA GLN A 97 7.74 -6.40 25.76
C GLN A 97 8.93 -6.56 24.82
N GLU A 98 8.85 -7.46 23.83
CA GLU A 98 9.91 -7.66 22.87
C GLU A 98 9.96 -6.50 21.87
N ILE A 99 11.13 -5.89 21.71
CA ILE A 99 11.32 -4.73 20.84
C ILE A 99 10.96 -5.07 19.38
N LYS A 100 11.37 -6.25 18.89
CA LYS A 100 11.09 -6.68 17.51
C LYS A 100 9.59 -6.84 17.27
N PHE A 101 8.90 -7.58 18.14
CA PHE A 101 7.45 -7.77 18.03
C PHE A 101 6.69 -6.44 18.12
N ARG A 102 7.12 -5.56 19.02
CA ARG A 102 6.58 -4.20 19.14
C ARG A 102 6.73 -3.39 17.84
N ASP A 103 7.90 -3.43 17.20
CA ASP A 103 8.11 -2.72 15.94
C ASP A 103 7.25 -3.30 14.81
N THR A 104 7.06 -4.63 14.80
CA THR A 104 6.14 -5.30 13.89
C THR A 104 4.70 -4.84 14.08
N VAL A 105 4.20 -4.85 15.32
CA VAL A 105 2.85 -4.38 15.65
C VAL A 105 2.69 -2.89 15.28
N LEU A 106 3.71 -2.07 15.50
CA LEU A 106 3.69 -0.67 15.09
C LEU A 106 3.59 -0.52 13.57
N ASN A 107 4.30 -1.35 12.80
CA ASN A 107 4.20 -1.37 11.34
C ASN A 107 2.79 -1.77 10.88
N VAL A 108 2.17 -2.77 11.52
CA VAL A 108 0.75 -3.09 11.27
C VAL A 108 -0.13 -1.87 11.54
N PHE A 109 0.10 -1.12 12.63
CA PHE A 109 -0.69 0.08 12.91
C PHE A 109 -0.45 1.20 11.90
N LYS A 110 0.76 1.36 11.35
CA LYS A 110 1.05 2.35 10.29
C LYS A 110 0.23 2.08 9.02
N LEU A 111 -0.01 0.80 8.69
CA LEU A 111 -0.85 0.41 7.55
C LEU A 111 -2.33 0.74 7.77
N VAL A 112 -2.76 0.96 9.01
CA VAL A 112 -4.14 1.35 9.31
C VAL A 112 -4.30 2.86 9.13
N GLY A 113 -4.93 3.28 8.04
CA GLY A 113 -5.23 4.68 7.74
C GLY A 113 -6.43 5.27 8.52
N GLY A 114 -6.68 6.55 8.26
CA GLY A 114 -7.82 7.31 8.77
C GLY A 114 -7.70 8.78 8.39
N VAL A 115 -8.83 9.43 8.10
CA VAL A 115 -8.88 10.87 7.74
C VAL A 115 -8.46 11.78 8.90
N ASP A 116 -8.64 11.32 10.13
CA ASP A 116 -8.23 12.02 11.35
C ASP A 116 -7.77 11.01 12.42
N ALA A 117 -7.23 11.54 13.52
CA ALA A 117 -6.78 10.73 14.66
C ALA A 117 -7.90 9.85 15.25
N HIS A 118 -9.15 10.35 15.27
CA HIS A 118 -10.27 9.63 15.83
C HIS A 118 -10.65 8.41 14.96
N ALA A 119 -10.75 8.60 13.65
CA ALA A 119 -10.99 7.54 12.67
C ALA A 119 -9.89 6.48 12.73
N MET A 120 -8.64 6.92 12.86
CA MET A 120 -7.49 6.05 12.96
C MET A 120 -7.49 5.19 14.23
N ILE A 121 -7.76 5.78 15.40
CA ILE A 121 -7.93 5.02 16.66
C ILE A 121 -9.00 3.96 16.48
N ARG A 122 -10.16 4.36 15.94
CA ARG A 122 -11.30 3.47 15.75
C ARG A 122 -10.94 2.29 14.85
N ASN A 123 -10.25 2.54 13.74
CA ASN A 123 -9.84 1.51 12.80
C ASN A 123 -8.82 0.55 13.42
N ILE A 124 -7.85 1.06 14.18
CA ILE A 124 -6.89 0.20 14.90
C ILE A 124 -7.61 -0.66 15.93
N MET A 125 -8.51 -0.08 16.73
CA MET A 125 -9.24 -0.82 17.75
C MET A 125 -10.06 -1.97 17.14
N LYS A 126 -10.75 -1.71 16.02
CA LYS A 126 -11.51 -2.74 15.27
C LYS A 126 -10.62 -3.85 14.70
N LYS A 127 -9.39 -3.51 14.29
CA LYS A 127 -8.41 -4.49 13.80
C LYS A 127 -7.92 -5.36 14.95
N VAL A 128 -7.58 -4.76 16.09
CA VAL A 128 -6.81 -5.41 17.16
C VAL A 128 -7.66 -6.27 18.08
N MET A 129 -8.90 -5.86 18.41
CA MET A 129 -9.73 -6.59 19.36
C MET A 129 -11.19 -6.64 18.95
N THR A 130 -11.85 -7.71 19.38
CA THR A 130 -13.29 -7.87 19.23
C THR A 130 -14.07 -6.95 20.18
N ASP A 131 -15.29 -6.60 19.79
CA ASP A 131 -16.18 -5.79 20.63
C ASP A 131 -16.49 -6.48 21.97
N THR A 132 -16.60 -7.81 21.98
CA THR A 132 -16.83 -8.61 23.20
C THR A 132 -15.68 -8.46 24.18
N LEU A 133 -14.43 -8.50 23.71
CA LEU A 133 -13.27 -8.24 24.55
C LEU A 133 -13.25 -6.78 25.03
N ALA A 134 -13.45 -5.83 24.11
CA ALA A 134 -13.40 -4.40 24.39
C ALA A 134 -14.38 -3.96 25.49
N GLN A 135 -15.55 -4.60 25.58
CA GLN A 135 -16.54 -4.31 26.63
C GLN A 135 -16.02 -4.52 28.06
N ASN A 136 -15.02 -5.37 28.26
CA ASN A 136 -14.38 -5.62 29.56
C ASN A 136 -13.48 -4.47 30.02
N PHE A 137 -13.20 -3.50 29.15
CA PHE A 137 -12.28 -2.40 29.41
C PHE A 137 -12.99 -1.05 29.46
N SER A 138 -12.39 -0.13 30.21
CA SER A 138 -12.66 1.29 30.11
C SER A 138 -11.34 2.04 30.21
N TRP A 139 -11.29 3.29 29.75
CA TRP A 139 -10.04 4.06 29.74
C TRP A 139 -9.34 4.09 31.11
N THR A 140 -10.09 4.27 32.19
CA THR A 140 -9.55 4.38 33.56
C THR A 140 -9.87 3.20 34.47
N GLY A 141 -10.55 2.16 33.98
CA GLY A 141 -10.91 0.99 34.80
C GLY A 141 -12.09 1.20 35.75
N LYS A 142 -13.08 2.03 35.39
CA LYS A 142 -14.27 2.29 36.22
C LYS A 142 -15.38 1.28 35.95
N ARG A 143 -16.30 1.13 36.92
CA ARG A 143 -17.52 0.29 36.83
C ARG A 143 -17.22 -1.21 36.58
N ASN A 144 -16.34 -1.79 37.39
CA ASN A 144 -15.92 -3.20 37.31
C ASN A 144 -15.24 -3.59 35.98
N LYS A 145 -14.72 -2.61 35.24
CA LYS A 145 -13.97 -2.83 34.00
C LYS A 145 -12.48 -2.67 34.25
N ARG A 146 -11.66 -3.33 33.43
CA ARG A 146 -10.20 -3.19 33.47
C ARG A 146 -9.77 -1.86 32.84
N SER A 147 -8.62 -1.36 33.27
CA SER A 147 -8.06 -0.10 32.79
C SER A 147 -7.32 -0.30 31.47
N PHE A 148 -7.78 0.37 30.40
CA PHE A 148 -7.18 0.24 29.08
C PHE A 148 -5.87 1.01 28.95
N LYS A 149 -5.76 2.19 29.58
CA LYS A 149 -4.58 3.06 29.50
C LYS A 149 -3.29 2.43 30.05
N ASP A 150 -3.43 1.40 30.89
CA ASP A 150 -2.29 0.75 31.55
C ASP A 150 -1.65 -0.31 30.63
N LEU A 151 -2.40 -0.79 29.63
CA LEU A 151 -1.92 -1.74 28.60
C LEU A 151 -0.86 -1.11 27.71
N ASN A 152 0.15 -1.88 27.30
CA ASN A 152 1.16 -1.44 26.35
C ASN A 152 0.58 -1.26 24.95
N LEU A 153 -0.42 -2.06 24.60
CA LEU A 153 -1.22 -1.86 23.40
C LEU A 153 -1.77 -0.43 23.32
N SER A 154 -2.34 0.09 24.41
CA SER A 154 -2.90 1.45 24.42
C SER A 154 -1.83 2.52 24.18
N LYS A 155 -0.65 2.36 24.80
CA LYS A 155 0.51 3.25 24.64
C LYS A 155 1.02 3.23 23.21
N MET A 156 1.00 2.07 22.55
CA MET A 156 1.39 1.94 21.15
C MET A 156 0.40 2.61 20.20
N ILE A 157 -0.89 2.43 20.42
CA ILE A 157 -1.93 3.10 19.63
C ILE A 157 -1.74 4.61 19.72
N ILE A 158 -1.58 5.13 20.93
CA ILE A 158 -1.31 6.55 21.18
C ILE A 158 -0.04 6.99 20.45
N ARG A 159 1.08 6.27 20.64
CA ARG A 159 2.36 6.61 20.00
C ARG A 159 2.25 6.67 18.48
N LYS A 160 1.51 5.76 17.85
CA LYS A 160 1.28 5.79 16.40
C LYS A 160 0.62 7.09 15.96
N ILE A 161 -0.37 7.57 16.70
CA ILE A 161 -1.14 8.77 16.34
C ILE A 161 -0.29 10.03 16.46
N PHE A 162 0.54 10.11 17.49
CA PHE A 162 1.47 11.23 17.70
C PHE A 162 2.71 11.19 16.78
N LEU A 163 2.90 10.13 16.01
CA LEU A 163 3.97 10.01 15.01
C LEU A 163 3.58 10.51 13.61
N ILE A 164 2.33 10.95 13.44
CA ILE A 164 1.79 11.55 12.21
C ILE A 164 1.81 13.06 12.36
#